data_AF-A0A7G8BPU6-F1
#
_entry.id   AF-A0A7G8BPU6-F1
#
_cell.length_a   1.000
_cell.length_b   1.000
_cell.length_c   1.000
_cell.angle_alpha   90.00
_cell.angle_beta   90.00
_cell.angle_gamma   90.00
#
_symmetry.space_group_name_H-M   'P 1'
#
loop_
_entity.id
_entity.type
_entity.pdbx_description
1 polymer ?
#
loop_
_entity_poly.entity_id
_entity_poly.type
_entity_poly.pdbx_seq_one_letter_code
_entity_poly.pdbx_strand_id
1 'polypeptide(L)'
;MKWYGIALAAISLYTVAARAQVTDQQGIDQLKNHQPQQALATFQQLLQANPNDVAINLYAADAALQLYQGQAAVQYAEKARQLDPNNWKVHTTLVVAYAIAGRTADRDAEREVLHKLHADPKAPDAMQSNGFLVDMFPVKQYRIEAIEFFQPLGKFHIYYRFIIRNQQGKRVWTISVESNDFDEKSWEQAHAQQAADGERQFQMVGESGNKHVDHRMYSGKPSYDSAKAQLLQIINAQTAPFPGETP
;
A
#
# COMPACT_ATOMS: atom_id res chain seq x y z
N MET A 1 5.14 -37.88 -77.42
CA MET A 1 5.35 -37.88 -75.95
C MET A 1 5.66 -36.47 -75.49
N LYS A 2 4.80 -35.85 -74.67
CA LYS A 2 5.17 -35.05 -73.49
C LYS A 2 3.89 -34.53 -72.82
N TRP A 3 3.87 -34.72 -71.51
CA TRP A 3 2.76 -34.51 -70.59
C TRP A 3 2.45 -33.03 -70.38
N TYR A 4 1.17 -32.67 -70.25
CA TYR A 4 0.75 -31.42 -69.62
C TYR A 4 0.34 -31.73 -68.18
N GLY A 5 1.11 -31.18 -67.24
CA GLY A 5 0.98 -31.37 -65.81
C GLY A 5 -0.24 -30.68 -65.23
N ILE A 6 -0.76 -31.31 -64.18
CA ILE A 6 -1.86 -30.90 -63.33
C ILE A 6 -1.46 -29.62 -62.57
N ALA A 7 -2.26 -28.56 -62.68
CA ALA A 7 -2.22 -27.44 -61.75
C ALA A 7 -3.24 -27.72 -60.63
N LEU A 8 -2.76 -28.07 -59.43
CA LEU A 8 -3.56 -28.06 -58.21
C LEU A 8 -3.06 -26.93 -57.33
N ALA A 9 -3.98 -26.01 -57.06
CA ALA A 9 -3.79 -24.80 -56.27
C ALA A 9 -3.34 -25.12 -54.84
N ALA A 10 -2.31 -24.42 -54.37
CA ALA A 10 -1.94 -24.42 -52.97
C ALA A 10 -2.94 -23.57 -52.18
N ILE A 11 -3.72 -24.20 -51.32
CA ILE A 11 -4.53 -23.51 -50.30
C ILE A 11 -3.58 -23.14 -49.17
N SER A 12 -3.28 -21.84 -49.03
CA SER A 12 -2.51 -21.31 -47.92
C SER A 12 -3.40 -21.26 -46.67
N LEU A 13 -3.24 -22.24 -45.78
CA LEU A 13 -3.82 -22.21 -44.44
C LEU A 13 -3.07 -21.16 -43.60
N TYR A 14 -3.68 -20.00 -43.41
CA TYR A 14 -3.27 -19.06 -42.36
C TYR A 14 -3.67 -19.65 -41.01
N THR A 15 -2.72 -20.26 -40.31
CA THR A 15 -2.85 -20.53 -38.88
C THR A 15 -2.71 -19.20 -38.13
N VAL A 16 -3.83 -18.60 -37.74
CA VAL A 16 -3.79 -17.68 -36.61
C VAL A 16 -3.45 -18.53 -35.40
N ALA A 17 -2.19 -18.51 -34.96
CA ALA A 17 -1.81 -19.08 -33.68
C ALA A 17 -2.73 -18.43 -32.64
N ALA A 18 -3.61 -19.23 -32.02
CA ALA A 18 -4.42 -18.77 -30.91
C ALA A 18 -3.45 -18.26 -29.83
N ARG A 19 -3.34 -16.94 -29.67
CA ARG A 19 -2.64 -16.36 -28.52
C ARG A 19 -3.31 -16.97 -27.29
N ALA A 20 -2.51 -17.61 -26.44
CA ALA A 20 -3.01 -18.12 -25.17
C ALA A 20 -3.72 -16.95 -24.46
N GLN A 21 -5.00 -17.15 -24.16
CA GLN A 21 -5.79 -16.15 -23.47
C GLN A 21 -5.31 -16.13 -22.02
N VAL A 22 -4.77 -14.99 -21.58
CA VAL A 22 -4.40 -14.80 -20.18
C VAL A 22 -5.65 -14.75 -19.31
N THR A 23 -5.52 -15.07 -18.02
CA THR A 23 -6.63 -15.05 -17.05
C THR A 23 -6.33 -14.13 -15.89
N ASP A 24 -7.38 -13.64 -15.24
CA ASP A 24 -7.28 -12.82 -14.03
C ASP A 24 -6.51 -13.57 -12.93
N GLN A 25 -6.78 -14.88 -12.79
CA GLN A 25 -6.13 -15.76 -11.83
C GLN A 25 -4.61 -15.83 -12.05
N GLN A 26 -4.17 -15.88 -13.31
CA GLN A 26 -2.75 -15.84 -13.65
C GLN A 26 -2.09 -14.54 -13.16
N GLY A 27 -2.72 -13.39 -13.37
CA GLY A 27 -2.21 -12.10 -12.89
C GLY A 27 -2.17 -12.03 -11.36
N ILE A 28 -3.21 -12.54 -10.70
CA ILE A 28 -3.29 -12.60 -9.24
C ILE A 28 -2.17 -13.50 -8.67
N ASP A 29 -1.91 -14.65 -9.28
CA ASP A 29 -0.85 -15.55 -8.83
C ASP A 29 0.54 -14.98 -9.08
N GLN A 30 0.74 -14.21 -10.16
CA GLN A 30 1.96 -13.45 -10.39
C GLN A 30 2.20 -12.41 -9.28
N LEU A 31 1.17 -11.70 -8.81
CA LEU A 31 1.31 -10.79 -7.65
C LEU A 31 1.70 -11.53 -6.37
N LYS A 32 1.04 -12.66 -6.08
CA LYS A 32 1.36 -13.50 -4.91
C LYS A 32 2.79 -14.02 -4.94
N ASN A 33 3.33 -14.29 -6.13
CA ASN A 33 4.68 -14.78 -6.33
C ASN A 33 5.73 -13.65 -6.48
N HIS A 34 5.40 -12.41 -6.10
CA HIS A 34 6.28 -11.25 -6.19
C HIS A 34 6.77 -10.97 -7.63
N GLN A 35 5.91 -11.17 -8.63
CA GLN A 35 6.18 -10.91 -10.06
C GLN A 35 5.31 -9.75 -10.59
N PRO A 36 5.36 -8.55 -9.99
CA PRO A 36 4.41 -7.48 -10.33
C PRO A 36 4.55 -6.96 -11.76
N GLN A 37 5.73 -7.05 -12.38
CA GLN A 37 5.93 -6.70 -13.79
C GLN A 37 5.12 -7.63 -14.73
N GLN A 38 5.12 -8.94 -14.44
CA GLN A 38 4.37 -9.91 -15.24
C GLN A 38 2.87 -9.76 -14.98
N ALA A 39 2.47 -9.55 -13.72
CA ALA A 39 1.09 -9.29 -13.35
C ALA A 39 0.53 -8.06 -14.07
N LEU A 40 1.27 -6.95 -14.08
CA LEU A 40 0.85 -5.74 -14.79
C LEU A 40 0.64 -5.99 -16.28
N ALA A 41 1.55 -6.72 -16.94
CA ALA A 41 1.39 -7.08 -18.34
C ALA A 41 0.14 -7.96 -18.60
N THR A 42 -0.13 -8.92 -17.71
CA THR A 42 -1.33 -9.75 -17.74
C THR A 42 -2.60 -8.89 -17.62
N PHE A 43 -2.68 -8.00 -16.63
CA PHE A 43 -3.85 -7.13 -16.44
C PHE A 43 -4.03 -6.14 -17.58
N GLN A 44 -2.94 -5.62 -18.15
CA GLN A 44 -3.01 -4.77 -19.35
C GLN A 44 -3.62 -5.50 -20.55
N GLN A 45 -3.31 -6.78 -20.74
CA GLN A 45 -3.93 -7.59 -21.80
C GLN A 45 -5.42 -7.82 -21.53
N LEU A 46 -5.81 -8.08 -20.28
CA LEU A 46 -7.22 -8.24 -19.89
C LEU A 46 -8.01 -6.94 -20.10
N LEU A 47 -7.42 -5.79 -19.77
CA LEU A 47 -8.01 -4.47 -19.98
C LEU A 47 -8.13 -4.09 -21.47
N GLN A 48 -7.36 -4.70 -22.39
CA GLN A 48 -7.60 -4.52 -23.82
C GLN A 48 -8.94 -5.13 -24.26
N ALA A 49 -9.35 -6.24 -23.64
CA ALA A 49 -10.63 -6.88 -23.92
C ALA A 49 -11.79 -6.22 -23.17
N ASN A 50 -11.59 -5.82 -21.91
CA ASN A 50 -12.57 -5.09 -21.11
C ASN A 50 -11.92 -3.94 -20.33
N PRO A 51 -11.85 -2.72 -20.90
CA PRO A 51 -11.25 -1.56 -20.22
C PRO A 51 -12.01 -1.08 -18.97
N ASN A 52 -13.27 -1.50 -18.81
CA ASN A 52 -14.18 -1.05 -17.75
C ASN A 52 -14.33 -2.08 -16.63
N ASP A 53 -13.44 -3.06 -16.54
CA ASP A 53 -13.42 -4.00 -15.43
C ASP A 53 -12.81 -3.34 -14.17
N VAL A 54 -13.63 -3.13 -13.14
CA VAL A 54 -13.21 -2.50 -11.88
C VAL A 54 -12.12 -3.31 -11.19
N ALA A 55 -12.29 -4.63 -11.12
CA ALA A 55 -11.37 -5.51 -10.40
C ALA A 55 -10.01 -5.55 -11.11
N ILE A 56 -10.00 -5.64 -12.44
CA ILE A 56 -8.75 -5.67 -13.21
C ILE A 56 -8.03 -4.33 -13.18
N ASN A 57 -8.75 -3.20 -13.20
CA ASN A 57 -8.12 -1.90 -12.97
C ASN A 57 -7.49 -1.82 -11.56
N LEU A 58 -8.13 -2.36 -10.52
CA LEU A 58 -7.53 -2.41 -9.18
C LEU A 58 -6.30 -3.31 -9.12
N TYR A 59 -6.32 -4.48 -9.76
CA TYR A 59 -5.16 -5.35 -9.79
C TYR A 59 -4.00 -4.77 -10.61
N ALA A 60 -4.28 -4.07 -11.71
CA ALA A 60 -3.27 -3.33 -12.47
C ALA A 60 -2.67 -2.19 -11.62
N ALA A 61 -3.50 -1.48 -10.85
CA ALA A 61 -3.03 -0.47 -9.91
C ALA A 61 -2.12 -1.10 -8.84
N ASP A 62 -2.51 -2.21 -8.20
CA ASP A 62 -1.68 -2.91 -7.21
C ASP A 62 -0.34 -3.36 -7.80
N ALA A 63 -0.35 -3.94 -9.02
CA ALA A 63 0.88 -4.30 -9.72
C ALA A 63 1.80 -3.09 -9.95
N ALA A 64 1.23 -1.96 -10.38
CA ALA A 64 1.98 -0.71 -10.56
C ALA A 64 2.49 -0.14 -9.23
N LEU A 65 1.71 -0.24 -8.14
CA LEU A 65 2.17 0.13 -6.80
C LEU A 65 3.40 -0.68 -6.41
N GLN A 66 3.36 -2.02 -6.53
CA GLN A 66 4.49 -2.89 -6.17
C GLN A 66 5.77 -2.61 -6.99
N LEU A 67 5.63 -1.97 -8.16
CA LEU A 67 6.73 -1.49 -9.00
C LEU A 67 7.16 -0.05 -8.68
N TYR A 68 6.54 0.60 -7.71
CA TYR A 68 6.66 2.02 -7.38
C TYR A 68 6.35 2.96 -8.56
N GLN A 69 5.49 2.53 -9.48
CA GLN A 69 5.04 3.30 -10.64
C GLN A 69 3.81 4.14 -10.29
N GLY A 70 4.00 5.16 -9.45
CA GLY A 70 2.90 5.95 -8.87
C GLY A 70 1.93 6.53 -9.90
N GLN A 71 2.43 7.12 -10.99
CA GLN A 71 1.55 7.70 -12.03
C GLN A 71 0.70 6.65 -12.74
N ALA A 72 1.25 5.47 -13.03
CA ALA A 72 0.50 4.37 -13.64
C ALA A 72 -0.54 3.81 -12.66
N ALA A 73 -0.17 3.63 -11.38
CA ALA A 73 -1.08 3.20 -10.34
C ALA A 73 -2.27 4.17 -10.19
N VAL A 74 -2.01 5.49 -10.22
CA VAL A 74 -3.06 6.51 -10.21
C VAL A 74 -3.99 6.35 -11.40
N GLN A 75 -3.47 6.16 -12.62
CA GLN A 75 -4.31 6.02 -13.82
C GLN A 75 -5.30 4.85 -13.71
N TYR A 76 -4.84 3.67 -13.29
CA TYR A 76 -5.73 2.51 -13.15
C TYR A 76 -6.70 2.65 -11.97
N ALA A 77 -6.24 3.14 -10.82
CA ALA A 77 -7.09 3.33 -9.65
C ALA A 77 -8.16 4.42 -9.88
N GLU A 78 -7.82 5.47 -10.60
CA GLU A 78 -8.77 6.51 -11.06
C GLU A 78 -9.83 5.95 -12.00
N LYS A 79 -9.41 5.09 -12.93
CA LYS A 79 -10.35 4.39 -13.81
C LYS A 79 -11.31 3.52 -13.00
N ALA A 80 -10.82 2.80 -11.99
CA ALA A 80 -11.66 2.05 -11.06
C ALA A 80 -12.62 2.96 -10.28
N ARG A 81 -12.16 4.13 -9.81
CA ARG A 81 -13.01 5.13 -9.10
C ARG A 81 -14.16 5.65 -9.96
N GLN A 82 -13.90 5.90 -11.25
CA GLN A 82 -14.94 6.34 -12.18
C GLN A 82 -16.05 5.30 -12.36
N LEU A 83 -15.69 4.02 -12.29
CA LEU A 83 -16.60 2.90 -12.50
C LEU A 83 -17.36 2.50 -11.22
N ASP A 84 -16.71 2.62 -10.07
CA ASP A 84 -17.25 2.25 -8.77
C ASP A 84 -16.77 3.21 -7.66
N PRO A 85 -17.40 4.40 -7.54
CA PRO A 85 -16.93 5.48 -6.68
C PRO A 85 -17.17 5.26 -5.18
N ASN A 86 -17.88 4.19 -4.78
CA ASN A 86 -18.13 3.87 -3.37
C ASN A 86 -17.30 2.68 -2.89
N ASN A 87 -16.44 2.14 -3.75
CA ASN A 87 -15.62 0.98 -3.42
C ASN A 87 -14.43 1.39 -2.58
N TRP A 88 -14.46 1.03 -1.30
CA TRP A 88 -13.42 1.39 -0.35
C TRP A 88 -12.02 0.90 -0.76
N LYS A 89 -11.92 -0.22 -1.50
CA LYS A 89 -10.64 -0.73 -2.01
C LYS A 89 -10.03 0.23 -3.02
N VAL A 90 -10.83 0.90 -3.84
CA VAL A 90 -10.37 1.95 -4.75
C VAL A 90 -9.73 3.10 -4.00
N HIS A 91 -10.39 3.57 -2.95
CA HIS A 91 -9.89 4.70 -2.16
C HIS A 91 -8.58 4.35 -1.42
N THR A 92 -8.47 3.13 -0.85
CA THR A 92 -7.19 2.69 -0.25
C THR A 92 -6.07 2.56 -1.27
N THR A 93 -6.34 2.05 -2.47
CA THR A 93 -5.36 2.02 -3.55
C THR A 93 -4.94 3.42 -3.99
N LEU A 94 -5.89 4.36 -4.10
CA LEU A 94 -5.61 5.75 -4.49
C LEU A 94 -4.73 6.49 -3.47
N VAL A 95 -4.95 6.30 -2.17
CA VAL A 95 -4.09 6.88 -1.13
C VAL A 95 -2.63 6.53 -1.39
N VAL A 96 -2.33 5.24 -1.57
CA VAL A 96 -0.95 4.77 -1.80
C VAL A 96 -0.43 5.23 -3.17
N ALA A 97 -1.28 5.20 -4.21
CA ALA A 97 -0.91 5.63 -5.55
C ALA A 97 -0.51 7.10 -5.58
N TYR A 98 -1.29 7.97 -4.94
CA TYR A 98 -0.97 9.39 -4.82
C TYR A 98 0.27 9.63 -3.96
N ALA A 99 0.48 8.87 -2.89
CA ALA A 99 1.69 8.96 -2.07
C ALA A 99 2.95 8.66 -2.90
N ILE A 100 2.97 7.54 -3.64
CA ILE A 100 4.10 7.16 -4.52
C ILE A 100 4.27 8.17 -5.67
N ALA A 101 3.16 8.73 -6.18
CA ALA A 101 3.18 9.73 -7.24
C ALA A 101 3.63 11.13 -6.77
N GLY A 102 3.86 11.33 -5.46
CA GLY A 102 4.18 12.65 -4.89
C GLY A 102 3.01 13.63 -4.84
N ARG A 103 1.78 13.13 -5.00
CA ARG A 103 0.54 13.92 -5.01
C ARG A 103 -0.06 14.00 -3.60
N THR A 104 0.65 14.66 -2.69
CA THR A 104 0.31 14.73 -1.25
C THR A 104 -1.10 15.25 -0.97
N ALA A 105 -1.53 16.31 -1.65
CA ALA A 105 -2.86 16.87 -1.46
C ALA A 105 -3.98 15.88 -1.83
N ASP A 106 -3.81 15.15 -2.95
CA ASP A 106 -4.78 14.14 -3.38
C ASP A 106 -4.78 12.91 -2.46
N ARG A 107 -3.60 12.47 -1.99
CA ARG A 107 -3.46 11.44 -0.95
C ARG A 107 -4.29 11.80 0.28
N ASP A 108 -4.12 13.01 0.79
CA ASP A 108 -4.79 13.45 2.01
C ASP A 108 -6.30 13.63 1.81
N ALA A 109 -6.74 14.09 0.64
CA ALA A 109 -8.16 14.12 0.29
C ALA A 109 -8.77 12.70 0.30
N GLU A 110 -8.09 11.70 -0.24
CA GLU A 110 -8.56 10.31 -0.23
C GLU A 110 -8.55 9.67 1.17
N ARG A 111 -7.61 10.06 2.04
CA ARG A 111 -7.62 9.66 3.45
C ARG A 111 -8.90 10.12 4.15
N GLU A 112 -9.34 11.35 3.90
CA GLU A 112 -10.60 11.87 4.43
C GLU A 112 -11.82 11.12 3.89
N VAL A 113 -11.79 10.67 2.62
CA VAL A 113 -12.85 9.82 2.06
C VAL A 113 -12.90 8.48 2.78
N LEU A 114 -11.76 7.85 3.04
CA LEU A 114 -11.70 6.59 3.79
C LEU A 114 -12.25 6.72 5.21
N HIS A 115 -11.93 7.80 5.91
CA HIS A 115 -12.50 8.06 7.25
C HIS A 115 -14.03 8.18 7.20
N LYS A 116 -14.58 8.84 6.18
CA LYS A 116 -16.04 8.94 5.97
C LYS A 116 -16.65 7.57 5.66
N LEU A 117 -16.03 6.78 4.79
CA LEU A 117 -16.50 5.44 4.45
C LEU A 117 -16.46 4.50 5.67
N HIS A 118 -15.41 4.58 6.49
CA HIS A 118 -15.31 3.79 7.72
C HIS A 118 -16.43 4.11 8.72
N ALA A 119 -16.86 5.38 8.77
CA ALA A 119 -17.98 5.81 9.61
C ALA A 119 -19.36 5.57 9.00
N ASP A 120 -19.46 5.15 7.72
CA ASP A 120 -20.72 4.96 7.01
C ASP A 120 -21.25 3.52 7.22
N PRO A 121 -22.42 3.33 7.87
CA PRO A 121 -23.03 2.01 8.03
C PRO A 121 -23.38 1.32 6.70
N LYS A 122 -23.41 2.06 5.59
CA LYS A 122 -23.65 1.53 4.23
C LYS A 122 -22.39 1.01 3.55
N ALA A 123 -21.22 1.18 4.15
CA ALA A 123 -19.93 0.67 3.67
C ALA A 123 -19.36 -0.37 4.66
N PRO A 124 -20.00 -1.56 4.81
CA PRO A 124 -19.65 -2.53 5.85
C PRO A 124 -18.19 -3.01 5.78
N ASP A 125 -17.65 -3.17 4.57
CA ASP A 125 -16.24 -3.55 4.38
C ASP A 125 -15.27 -2.49 4.93
N ALA A 126 -15.58 -1.20 4.74
CA ALA A 126 -14.78 -0.10 5.27
C ALA A 126 -14.93 0.00 6.79
N MET A 127 -16.16 -0.13 7.30
CA MET A 127 -16.49 -0.06 8.73
C MET A 127 -15.80 -1.17 9.56
N GLN A 128 -15.62 -2.35 8.98
CA GLN A 128 -14.95 -3.48 9.65
C GLN A 128 -13.42 -3.41 9.62
N SER A 129 -12.85 -2.48 8.84
CA SER A 129 -11.40 -2.33 8.74
C SER A 129 -10.82 -1.55 9.93
N ASN A 130 -9.67 -1.98 10.45
CA ASN A 130 -9.01 -1.27 11.55
C ASN A 130 -8.15 -0.08 11.07
N GLY A 131 -7.77 -0.08 9.80
CA GLY A 131 -6.86 0.89 9.22
C GLY A 131 -6.59 0.61 7.74
N PHE A 132 -5.72 1.43 7.14
CA PHE A 132 -5.39 1.36 5.71
C PHE A 132 -3.94 1.77 5.46
N LEU A 133 -3.39 1.36 4.31
CA LEU A 133 -2.05 1.73 3.89
C LEU A 133 -2.05 3.19 3.41
N VAL A 134 -1.24 4.03 4.03
CA VAL A 134 -1.06 5.45 3.68
C VAL A 134 0.01 5.63 2.62
N ASP A 135 1.03 4.78 2.65
CA ASP A 135 2.21 4.94 1.82
C ASP A 135 2.99 3.62 1.72
N MET A 136 3.77 3.52 0.66
CA MET A 136 4.68 2.43 0.42
C MET A 136 5.90 2.95 -0.34
N PHE A 137 7.09 2.85 0.26
CA PHE A 137 8.29 3.41 -0.34
C PHE A 137 9.55 2.60 0.02
N PRO A 138 10.57 2.62 -0.86
CA PRO A 138 11.87 2.06 -0.55
C PRO A 138 12.70 3.05 0.26
N VAL A 139 13.50 2.55 1.20
CA VAL A 139 14.58 3.31 1.84
C VAL A 139 15.72 2.34 2.19
N LYS A 140 16.95 2.65 1.74
CA LYS A 140 18.07 1.69 1.73
C LYS A 140 17.62 0.36 1.06
N GLN A 141 17.98 -0.78 1.64
CA GLN A 141 17.52 -2.10 1.18
C GLN A 141 16.10 -2.49 1.62
N TYR A 142 15.35 -1.59 2.27
CA TYR A 142 14.07 -1.92 2.88
C TYR A 142 12.88 -1.38 2.08
N ARG A 143 11.79 -2.13 2.13
CA ARG A 143 10.45 -1.65 1.78
C ARG A 143 9.71 -1.28 3.05
N ILE A 144 9.15 -0.08 3.06
CA ILE A 144 8.30 0.42 4.14
C ILE A 144 6.85 0.32 3.69
N GLU A 145 6.01 -0.26 4.54
CA GLU A 145 4.55 -0.16 4.46
C GLU A 145 4.07 0.68 5.63
N ALA A 146 3.42 1.81 5.37
CA ALA A 146 2.93 2.70 6.43
C ALA A 146 1.42 2.58 6.56
N ILE A 147 0.94 2.17 7.73
CA ILE A 147 -0.47 1.98 8.04
C ILE A 147 -0.95 3.10 8.97
N GLU A 148 -2.13 3.64 8.69
CA GLU A 148 -2.90 4.47 9.61
C GLU A 148 -4.09 3.67 10.14
N PHE A 149 -4.32 3.74 11.44
CA PHE A 149 -5.49 3.14 12.07
C PHE A 149 -6.61 4.18 12.23
N PHE A 150 -7.84 3.78 11.88
CA PHE A 150 -9.03 4.63 12.05
C PHE A 150 -9.29 4.94 13.53
N GLN A 151 -9.05 3.95 14.39
CA GLN A 151 -9.08 4.05 15.84
C GLN A 151 -7.76 3.53 16.40
N PRO A 152 -7.24 4.10 17.51
CA PRO A 152 -6.01 3.63 18.12
C PRO A 152 -6.05 2.14 18.44
N LEU A 153 -5.04 1.40 18.01
CA LEU A 153 -5.01 -0.05 18.12
C LEU A 153 -4.37 -0.52 19.43
N GLY A 154 -5.10 -1.35 20.18
CA GLY A 154 -4.59 -2.09 21.34
C GLY A 154 -4.24 -1.20 22.54
N LYS A 155 -3.66 -1.81 23.58
CA LYS A 155 -3.38 -1.15 24.86
C LYS A 155 -2.38 0.01 24.81
N PHE A 156 -1.60 0.10 23.73
CA PHE A 156 -0.62 1.16 23.52
C PHE A 156 -1.20 2.32 22.70
N HIS A 157 -2.44 2.21 22.22
CA HIS A 157 -3.10 3.18 21.36
C HIS A 157 -2.26 3.53 20.13
N ILE A 158 -2.04 2.55 19.25
CA ILE A 158 -1.21 2.74 18.05
C ILE A 158 -2.01 3.43 16.96
N TYR A 159 -1.50 4.55 16.45
CA TYR A 159 -2.15 5.35 15.39
C TYR A 159 -1.50 5.17 14.02
N TYR A 160 -0.17 5.07 13.98
CA TYR A 160 0.58 4.76 12.78
C TYR A 160 1.48 3.56 13.01
N ARG A 161 1.65 2.73 11.99
CA ARG A 161 2.61 1.63 12.02
C ARG A 161 3.38 1.55 10.72
N PHE A 162 4.70 1.62 10.82
CA PHE A 162 5.65 1.43 9.74
C PHE A 162 6.20 0.01 9.82
N ILE A 163 5.81 -0.84 8.89
CA ILE A 163 6.34 -2.20 8.75
C ILE A 163 7.57 -2.13 7.85
N ILE A 164 8.72 -2.55 8.39
CA ILE A 164 9.99 -2.56 7.67
C ILE A 164 10.24 -3.98 7.18
N ARG A 165 10.33 -4.14 5.86
CA ARG A 165 10.59 -5.43 5.21
C ARG A 165 11.92 -5.44 4.50
N ASN A 166 12.64 -6.55 4.59
CA ASN A 166 13.84 -6.77 3.78
C ASN A 166 13.49 -7.08 2.32
N GLN A 167 14.51 -7.27 1.48
CA GLN A 167 14.35 -7.57 0.05
C GLN A 167 13.59 -8.88 -0.24
N GLN A 168 13.51 -9.80 0.72
CA GLN A 168 12.75 -11.05 0.61
C GLN A 168 11.28 -10.88 1.05
N GLY A 169 10.85 -9.67 1.41
CA GLY A 169 9.51 -9.39 1.92
C GLY A 169 9.28 -9.77 3.39
N LYS A 170 10.29 -10.34 4.07
CA LYS A 170 10.23 -10.67 5.50
C LYS A 170 10.17 -9.37 6.31
N ARG A 171 9.21 -9.26 7.24
CA ARG A 171 9.18 -8.19 8.25
C ARG A 171 10.37 -8.37 9.20
N VAL A 172 11.20 -7.33 9.31
CA VAL A 172 12.42 -7.34 10.13
C VAL A 172 12.37 -6.35 11.30
N TRP A 173 11.49 -5.36 11.21
CA TRP A 173 11.25 -4.38 12.26
C TRP A 173 9.89 -3.74 12.08
N THR A 174 9.36 -3.18 13.16
CA THR A 174 8.17 -2.34 13.13
C THR A 174 8.49 -1.06 13.89
N ILE A 175 8.08 0.09 13.38
CA ILE A 175 8.10 1.35 14.14
C ILE A 175 6.67 1.85 14.24
N SER A 176 6.17 2.07 15.45
CA SER A 176 4.80 2.48 15.71
C SER A 176 4.78 3.89 16.31
N VAL A 177 3.77 4.69 15.97
CA VAL A 177 3.41 5.92 16.69
C VAL A 177 2.26 5.59 17.61
N GLU A 178 2.50 5.73 18.91
CA GLU A 178 1.61 5.26 19.96
C GLU A 178 1.47 6.29 21.08
N SER A 179 0.42 6.17 21.90
CA SER A 179 0.12 7.05 23.03
C SER A 179 -0.39 6.18 24.19
N ASN A 180 0.54 5.57 24.92
CA ASN A 180 0.17 4.63 25.97
C ASN A 180 -0.29 5.36 27.26
N ASP A 181 -1.26 4.77 27.96
CA ASP A 181 -1.87 5.39 29.16
C ASP A 181 -0.94 5.39 30.39
N PHE A 182 0.16 4.63 30.34
CA PHE A 182 1.12 4.57 31.44
C PHE A 182 2.00 5.82 31.48
N ASP A 183 2.56 6.20 30.33
CA ASP A 183 3.42 7.37 30.19
C ASP A 183 2.62 8.68 30.29
N GLU A 184 1.36 8.66 29.80
CA GLU A 184 0.44 9.80 29.81
C GLU A 184 0.30 10.45 31.19
N LYS A 185 0.13 9.68 32.26
CA LYS A 185 -0.08 10.22 33.62
C LYS A 185 1.07 11.10 34.09
N SER A 186 2.31 10.70 33.77
CA SER A 186 3.49 11.48 34.13
C SER A 186 3.63 12.73 33.27
N TRP A 187 3.22 12.64 32.00
CA TRP A 187 3.25 13.75 31.06
C TRP A 187 2.20 14.82 31.37
N GLU A 188 0.97 14.42 31.68
CA GLU A 188 -0.13 15.32 32.08
C GLU A 188 0.27 16.21 33.26
N GLN A 189 0.96 15.64 34.26
CA GLN A 189 1.45 16.40 35.41
C GLN A 189 2.48 17.46 35.02
N ALA A 190 3.33 17.16 34.03
CA ALA A 190 4.36 18.08 33.54
C ALA A 190 3.82 19.09 32.50
N HIS A 191 2.69 18.80 31.84
CA HIS A 191 2.15 19.58 30.72
C HIS A 191 0.65 19.88 30.91
N ALA A 192 0.26 20.29 32.12
CA ALA A 192 -1.14 20.41 32.54
C ALA A 192 -2.02 21.26 31.59
N GLN A 193 -1.47 22.34 31.01
CA GLN A 193 -2.23 23.16 30.05
C GLN A 193 -2.51 22.41 28.74
N GLN A 194 -1.52 21.70 28.19
CA GLN A 194 -1.68 20.93 26.96
C GLN A 194 -2.65 19.76 27.16
N ALA A 195 -2.55 19.08 28.32
CA ALA A 195 -3.50 18.06 28.72
C ALA A 195 -4.93 18.63 28.85
N ALA A 196 -5.08 19.83 29.43
CA ALA A 196 -6.36 20.53 29.51
C ALA A 196 -6.94 20.89 28.13
N ASP A 197 -6.08 21.14 27.15
CA ASP A 197 -6.46 21.38 25.74
C ASP A 197 -6.74 20.07 24.97
N GLY A 198 -6.66 18.91 25.64
CA GLY A 198 -6.93 17.59 25.08
C GLY A 198 -5.76 16.96 24.32
N GLU A 199 -4.56 17.54 24.39
CA GLU A 199 -3.36 16.91 23.87
C GLU A 199 -2.96 15.70 24.74
N ARG A 200 -2.21 14.80 24.12
CA ARG A 200 -1.66 13.60 24.76
C ARG A 200 -0.18 13.47 24.45
N GLN A 201 0.53 12.69 25.25
CA GLN A 201 1.88 12.28 24.90
C GLN A 201 1.84 11.22 23.80
N PHE A 202 2.67 11.41 22.78
CA PHE A 202 2.92 10.39 21.77
C PHE A 202 4.39 10.01 21.74
N GLN A 203 4.65 8.80 21.29
CA GLN A 203 5.99 8.29 21.10
C GLN A 203 6.12 7.44 19.85
N MET A 204 7.33 7.41 19.31
CA MET A 204 7.71 6.55 18.20
C MET A 204 8.59 5.42 18.74
N VAL A 205 8.07 4.20 18.71
CA VAL A 205 8.69 3.01 19.32
C VAL A 205 8.97 1.98 18.24
N GLY A 206 10.22 1.52 18.18
CA GLY A 206 10.66 0.43 17.34
C GLY A 206 10.55 -0.90 18.08
N GLU A 207 10.01 -1.94 17.43
CA GLU A 207 9.85 -3.25 18.04
C GLU A 207 10.06 -4.44 17.07
N SER A 208 10.56 -5.55 17.63
CA SER A 208 10.48 -6.89 17.03
C SER A 208 10.66 -7.97 18.10
N GLY A 209 9.66 -8.83 18.26
CA GLY A 209 9.66 -9.84 19.33
C GLY A 209 9.65 -9.16 20.70
N ASN A 210 10.66 -9.45 21.52
CA ASN A 210 10.81 -8.85 22.85
C ASN A 210 11.73 -7.61 22.87
N LYS A 211 12.23 -7.18 21.70
CA LYS A 211 13.12 -6.00 21.60
C LYS A 211 12.28 -4.76 21.34
N HIS A 212 12.52 -3.72 22.13
CA HIS A 212 11.87 -2.41 22.04
C HIS A 212 12.92 -1.30 22.06
N VAL A 213 12.70 -0.22 21.31
CA VAL A 213 13.58 0.95 21.22
C VAL A 213 12.74 2.22 21.11
N ASP A 214 12.88 3.13 22.06
CA ASP A 214 12.22 4.44 21.99
C ASP A 214 13.04 5.37 21.10
N HIS A 215 12.40 5.97 20.09
CA HIS A 215 13.08 6.83 19.14
C HIS A 215 12.79 8.32 19.35
N ARG A 216 11.54 8.67 19.70
CA ARG A 216 11.13 10.07 19.81
C ARG A 216 9.84 10.20 20.61
N MET A 217 9.73 11.26 21.40
CA MET A 217 8.48 11.73 22.01
C MET A 217 7.92 12.94 21.25
N TYR A 218 6.60 13.11 21.32
CA TYR A 218 5.86 14.25 20.77
C TYR A 218 4.83 14.74 21.80
N SER A 219 4.65 16.05 21.87
CA SER A 219 3.46 16.64 22.49
C SER A 219 2.38 16.73 21.40
N GLY A 220 1.27 16.03 21.59
CA GLY A 220 0.22 15.89 20.58
C GLY A 220 0.53 14.88 19.48
N LYS A 221 -0.51 14.47 18.76
CA LYS A 221 -0.40 13.47 17.68
C LYS A 221 0.40 14.07 16.52
N PRO A 222 1.57 13.49 16.14
CA PRO A 222 2.28 13.98 14.98
C PRO A 222 1.47 13.73 13.70
N SER A 223 1.60 14.61 12.71
CA SER A 223 1.07 14.32 11.38
C SER A 223 1.78 13.10 10.77
N TYR A 224 1.13 12.45 9.81
CA TYR A 224 1.72 11.34 9.06
C TYR A 224 3.09 11.73 8.47
N ASP A 225 3.19 12.89 7.82
CA ASP A 225 4.43 13.34 7.18
C ASP A 225 5.53 13.66 8.20
N SER A 226 5.18 14.20 9.38
CA SER A 226 6.13 14.38 10.48
C SER A 226 6.67 13.05 11.00
N ALA A 227 5.78 12.05 11.17
CA ALA A 227 6.18 10.70 11.58
C ALA A 227 7.07 10.03 10.51
N LYS A 228 6.71 10.14 9.22
CA LYS A 228 7.52 9.63 8.10
C LYS A 228 8.89 10.29 8.06
N ALA A 229 8.99 11.60 8.25
CA ALA A 229 10.27 12.31 8.29
C ALA A 229 11.18 11.77 9.42
N GLN A 230 10.62 11.56 10.61
CA GLN A 230 11.36 10.95 11.72
C GLN A 230 11.80 9.52 11.41
N LEU A 231 10.92 8.71 10.82
CA LEU A 231 11.24 7.35 10.38
C LEU A 231 12.45 7.35 9.44
N LEU A 232 12.45 8.23 8.43
CA LEU A 232 13.55 8.33 7.47
C LEU A 232 14.86 8.71 8.16
N GLN A 233 14.84 9.59 9.16
CA GLN A 233 16.03 9.91 9.96
C GLN A 233 16.55 8.68 10.72
N ILE A 234 15.66 7.92 11.37
CA ILE A 234 16.02 6.69 12.10
C ILE A 234 16.68 5.69 11.15
N ILE A 235 16.02 5.37 10.02
CA ILE A 235 16.52 4.36 9.10
C ILE A 235 17.82 4.82 8.43
N ASN A 236 17.97 6.11 8.11
CA ASN A 236 19.20 6.62 7.51
C ASN A 236 20.38 6.63 8.49
N ALA A 237 20.14 6.94 9.77
CA ALA A 237 21.17 6.88 10.81
C ALA A 237 21.56 5.43 11.19
N GLN A 238 20.74 4.44 10.86
CA GLN A 238 21.01 3.03 11.16
C GLN A 238 22.29 2.53 10.47
N THR A 239 23.25 2.02 11.27
CA THR A 239 24.54 1.48 10.80
C THR A 239 24.66 -0.04 10.87
N ALA A 240 23.73 -0.72 11.56
CA ALA A 240 23.67 -2.17 11.68
C ALA A 240 22.32 -2.71 11.16
N PRO A 241 22.22 -3.99 10.74
CA PRO A 241 20.94 -4.59 10.35
C PRO A 241 19.88 -4.48 11.44
N PHE A 242 18.60 -4.50 11.07
CA PHE A 242 17.54 -4.51 12.07
C PHE A 242 17.58 -5.81 12.89
N PRO A 243 17.19 -5.80 14.18
CA PRO A 243 17.24 -7.01 15.00
C PRO A 243 16.48 -8.23 14.47
N GLY A 244 15.47 -8.06 13.61
CA GLY A 244 14.75 -9.18 12.97
C GLY A 244 15.42 -9.75 11.71
N GLU A 245 16.56 -9.19 11.28
CA GLU A 245 17.41 -9.74 10.21
C GLU A 245 18.38 -10.80 10.71
N THR A 246 18.79 -10.73 11.97
CA THR A 246 19.59 -11.79 12.59
C THR A 246 18.73 -13.02 12.88
N PRO A 247 19.21 -14.25 12.57
CA PRO A 247 18.53 -15.50 12.91
C PRO A 247 18.19 -15.65 14.40
#